data_AF-A0A7W9M677-F1
#
_entry.id   AF-A0A7W9M677-F1
#
_cell.length_a   1.000
_cell.length_b   1.000
_cell.length_c   1.000
_cell.angle_alpha   90.00
_cell.angle_beta   90.00
_cell.angle_gamma   90.00
#
_symmetry.space_group_name_H-M   'P 1'
#
loop_
_entity.id
_entity.type
_entity.pdbx_description
1 polymer ?
#
loop_
_entity_poly.entity_id
_entity_poly.type
_entity_poly.pdbx_seq_one_letter_code
_entity_poly.pdbx_strand_id
1 'polypeptide(L)'
;MTERLGERLKSLGLGNHDENAPEVDRLLEERVKLLREFRSYQRQVHRWTISLGKLRFSRPVSSQGVAWLFLVWHLTAGVAGVVITIIWSSNRALGIALVVGSLFGFGSFLSQVWGQAIGREKDYLAKIWADDEIEEMRVKWKRVREIEARLREIV
;
A
#
# COMPACT_ATOMS: atom_id res chain seq x y z
N MET A 1 -3.83 27.65 -5.82
CA MET A 1 -3.15 26.50 -6.48
C MET A 1 -3.84 26.11 -7.80
N THR A 2 -5.15 26.27 -7.90
CA THR A 2 -5.96 26.16 -9.13
C THR A 2 -5.59 27.20 -10.20
N GLU A 3 -5.24 28.42 -9.81
CA GLU A 3 -4.91 29.51 -10.72
C GLU A 3 -3.65 29.26 -11.58
N ARG A 4 -2.60 28.66 -10.99
CA ARG A 4 -1.36 28.30 -11.72
C ARG A 4 -1.52 27.13 -12.70
N LEU A 5 -2.57 26.32 -12.52
CA LEU A 5 -2.89 25.22 -13.44
C LEU A 5 -3.61 25.76 -14.68
N GLY A 6 -4.45 26.77 -14.53
CA GLY A 6 -5.14 27.45 -15.63
C GLY A 6 -4.19 28.13 -16.61
N GLU A 7 -3.18 28.88 -16.13
CA GLU A 7 -2.21 29.54 -17.03
C GLU A 7 -1.35 28.55 -17.81
N ARG A 8 -0.96 27.43 -17.19
CA ARG A 8 -0.17 26.38 -17.87
C ARG A 8 -0.93 25.70 -18.99
N LEU A 9 -2.23 25.43 -18.80
CA LEU A 9 -3.09 24.86 -19.83
C LEU A 9 -3.34 25.84 -20.98
N LYS A 10 -3.48 27.13 -20.68
CA LYS A 10 -3.61 28.19 -21.69
C LYS A 10 -2.38 28.31 -22.58
N SER A 11 -1.18 28.12 -22.02
CA SER A 11 0.09 28.15 -22.77
C SER A 11 0.31 26.95 -23.70
N LEU A 12 -0.48 25.88 -23.58
CA LEU A 12 -0.39 24.66 -24.41
C LEU A 12 -1.26 24.71 -25.68
N GLY A 13 -1.88 25.86 -26.01
CA GLY A 13 -2.64 26.02 -27.25
C GLY A 13 -4.06 25.47 -27.23
N LEU A 14 -4.58 25.08 -26.06
CA LEU A 14 -5.96 24.59 -25.86
C LEU A 14 -6.99 25.74 -25.83
N GLY A 15 -6.84 26.71 -26.72
CA GLY A 15 -7.49 28.02 -26.69
C GLY A 15 -8.93 28.09 -27.23
N ASN A 16 -9.53 26.97 -27.64
CA ASN A 16 -10.92 26.93 -28.13
C ASN A 16 -11.88 26.20 -27.18
N HIS A 17 -11.54 26.13 -25.89
CA HIS A 17 -12.32 25.39 -24.88
C HIS A 17 -13.54 26.13 -24.32
N ASP A 18 -13.92 27.31 -24.79
CA ASP A 18 -14.95 28.12 -24.11
C ASP A 18 -16.36 27.48 -24.18
N GLU A 19 -16.66 26.69 -25.21
CA GLU A 19 -17.98 26.05 -25.38
C GLU A 19 -18.13 24.76 -24.54
N ASN A 20 -17.04 24.08 -24.21
CA ASN A 20 -17.02 22.83 -23.43
C ASN A 20 -16.38 22.97 -22.04
N ALA A 21 -15.94 24.19 -21.65
CA ALA A 21 -15.37 24.49 -20.34
C ALA A 21 -16.17 23.92 -19.15
N PRO A 22 -17.52 24.05 -19.08
CA PRO A 22 -18.28 23.48 -17.98
C PRO A 22 -18.30 21.94 -17.96
N GLU A 23 -18.16 21.28 -19.11
CA GLU A 23 -18.09 19.82 -19.19
C GLU A 23 -16.72 19.31 -18.74
N VAL A 24 -15.64 19.96 -19.17
CA VAL A 24 -14.27 19.62 -18.75
C VAL A 24 -14.10 19.78 -17.24
N ASP A 25 -14.60 20.87 -16.66
CA ASP A 25 -14.56 21.12 -15.22
C ASP A 25 -15.32 20.06 -14.43
N ARG A 26 -16.50 19.65 -14.91
CA ARG A 26 -17.30 18.58 -14.30
C ARG A 26 -16.57 17.24 -14.30
N LEU A 27 -15.91 16.87 -15.40
CA LEU A 27 -15.18 15.61 -15.51
C LEU A 27 -13.91 15.60 -14.65
N LEU A 28 -13.23 16.74 -14.52
CA LEU A 28 -12.09 16.89 -13.62
C LEU A 28 -12.51 16.79 -12.15
N GLU A 29 -13.64 17.39 -11.76
CA GLU A 29 -14.19 17.24 -10.41
C GLU A 29 -14.51 15.78 -10.08
N GLU A 30 -15.16 15.07 -11.01
CA GLU A 30 -15.50 13.65 -10.83
C GLU A 30 -14.24 12.78 -10.66
N ARG A 31 -13.20 13.03 -11.46
CA ARG A 31 -11.91 12.35 -11.35
C ARG A 31 -11.21 12.64 -10.01
N VAL A 32 -11.23 13.90 -9.55
CA VAL A 32 -10.64 14.29 -8.27
C VAL A 32 -11.40 13.66 -7.10
N LYS A 33 -12.72 13.56 -7.18
CA LYS A 33 -13.56 12.91 -6.17
C LYS A 33 -13.23 11.43 -6.04
N LEU A 34 -13.15 10.71 -7.17
CA LEU A 34 -12.77 9.29 -7.21
C LEU A 34 -11.38 9.05 -6.62
N LEU A 35 -10.39 9.87 -6.99
CA LEU A 35 -9.05 9.78 -6.42
C LEU A 35 -9.02 10.06 -4.91
N ARG A 36 -9.88 10.96 -4.43
CA ARG A 36 -9.97 11.32 -3.00
C ARG A 36 -10.59 10.18 -2.18
N GLU A 37 -11.65 9.55 -2.68
CA GLU A 37 -12.25 8.35 -2.09
C GLU A 37 -11.26 7.19 -2.08
N PHE A 38 -10.55 6.93 -3.19
CA PHE A 38 -9.53 5.89 -3.24
C PHE A 38 -8.41 6.13 -2.20
N ARG A 39 -7.97 7.38 -2.05
CA ARG A 39 -6.98 7.77 -1.03
C ARG A 39 -7.52 7.72 0.40
N SER A 40 -8.83 7.81 0.62
CA SER A 40 -9.43 7.62 1.95
C SER A 40 -9.50 6.15 2.32
N TYR A 41 -9.88 5.27 1.37
CA TYR A 41 -9.84 3.83 1.58
C TYR A 41 -8.41 3.34 1.89
N GLN A 42 -7.40 3.79 1.15
CA GLN A 42 -6.00 3.47 1.46
C GLN A 42 -5.56 3.92 2.85
N ARG A 43 -5.99 5.12 3.30
CA ARG A 43 -5.62 5.67 4.61
C ARG A 43 -6.25 4.94 5.78
N GLN A 44 -7.44 4.38 5.61
CA GLN A 44 -8.10 3.57 6.65
C GLN A 44 -7.40 2.23 6.86
N VAL A 45 -6.83 1.64 5.79
CA VAL A 45 -6.19 0.32 5.85
C VAL A 45 -4.78 0.36 6.48
N HIS A 46 -4.11 1.52 6.52
CA HIS A 46 -2.67 1.60 6.86
C HIS A 46 -2.32 2.30 8.19
N ARG A 47 -3.29 2.56 9.09
CA ARG A 47 -3.01 3.18 10.39
C ARG A 47 -2.90 2.15 11.50
N TRP A 48 -1.66 1.73 11.79
CA TRP A 48 -1.35 1.11 13.07
C TRP A 48 -1.44 2.16 14.18
N THR A 49 -2.33 1.93 15.15
CA THR A 49 -2.44 2.77 16.34
C THR A 49 -2.01 1.93 17.52
N ILE A 50 -0.80 2.19 18.03
CA ILE A 50 -0.31 1.57 19.26
C ILE A 50 -0.62 2.55 20.39
N SER A 51 -1.51 2.15 21.31
CA SER A 51 -1.76 2.92 22.53
C SER A 51 -1.02 2.28 23.71
N LEU A 52 -0.08 3.01 24.30
CA LEU A 52 0.56 2.67 25.56
C LEU A 52 0.04 3.65 26.62
N GLY A 53 -1.07 3.28 27.27
CA GLY A 53 -1.74 4.13 28.27
C GLY A 53 -2.21 5.46 27.68
N LYS A 54 -1.72 6.58 28.25
CA LYS A 54 -2.07 7.95 27.79
C LYS A 54 -1.35 8.38 26.51
N LEU A 55 -0.31 7.64 26.08
CA LEU A 55 0.43 7.93 24.85
C LEU A 55 -0.17 7.13 23.68
N ARG A 56 -0.78 7.85 22.74
CA ARG A 56 -1.21 7.30 21.45
C ARG A 56 -0.18 7.62 20.39
N PHE A 57 0.55 6.60 19.94
CA PHE A 57 1.39 6.70 18.75
C PHE A 57 0.57 6.25 17.54
N SER A 58 0.12 7.22 16.76
CA SER A 58 -0.45 6.99 15.43
C SER A 58 0.56 7.47 14.41
N ARG A 59 1.43 6.57 13.97
CA ARG A 59 2.30 6.81 12.81
C ARG A 59 1.87 5.89 11.68
N PRO A 60 1.94 6.36 10.42
CA PRO A 60 1.87 5.49 9.27
C PRO A 60 3.16 4.65 9.26
N VAL A 61 3.19 3.59 10.06
CA VAL A 61 4.28 2.62 9.99
C VAL A 61 3.96 1.76 8.77
N SER A 62 4.77 1.90 7.72
CA SER A 62 4.71 0.98 6.59
C SER A 62 4.93 -0.44 7.13
N SER A 63 3.99 -1.36 6.84
CA SER A 63 4.12 -2.77 7.18
C SER A 63 5.44 -3.36 6.69
N GLN A 64 5.96 -2.82 5.58
CA GLN A 64 7.27 -3.16 5.03
C GLN A 64 8.43 -2.80 5.96
N GLY A 65 8.32 -1.70 6.73
CA GLY A 65 9.33 -1.30 7.69
C GLY A 65 9.41 -2.23 8.90
N VAL A 66 8.26 -2.68 9.42
CA VAL A 66 8.22 -3.66 10.52
C VAL A 66 8.77 -5.01 10.07
N ALA A 67 8.40 -5.45 8.87
CA ALA A 67 8.94 -6.67 8.26
C ALA A 67 10.48 -6.61 8.12
N TRP A 68 11.01 -5.49 7.63
CA TRP A 68 12.45 -5.28 7.51
C TRP A 68 13.16 -5.30 8.87
N LEU A 69 12.62 -4.60 9.87
CA LEU A 69 13.18 -4.59 11.21
C LEU A 69 13.22 -6.00 11.82
N PHE A 70 12.13 -6.77 11.67
CA PHE A 70 12.05 -8.14 12.13
C PHE A 70 13.10 -9.03 11.46
N LEU A 71 13.24 -8.91 10.13
CA LEU A 71 14.19 -9.68 9.35
C LEU A 71 15.64 -9.36 9.74
N VAL A 72 15.99 -8.07 9.86
CA VAL A 72 17.33 -7.63 10.29
C VAL A 72 17.64 -8.12 11.71
N TRP A 73 16.68 -8.03 12.63
CA TRP A 73 16.86 -8.52 14.00
C TRP A 73 17.15 -10.03 14.05
N HIS A 74 16.39 -10.85 13.33
CA HIS A 74 16.60 -12.30 13.34
C HIS A 74 17.89 -12.69 12.61
N LEU A 75 18.23 -12.02 11.51
CA LEU A 75 19.48 -12.23 10.80
C LEU A 75 20.69 -11.92 11.71
N THR A 76 20.66 -10.76 12.38
CA THR A 76 21.75 -10.36 13.30
C THR A 76 21.86 -11.28 14.49
N ALA A 77 20.74 -11.72 15.09
CA ALA A 77 20.74 -12.69 16.18
C ALA A 77 21.29 -14.06 15.74
N GLY A 78 20.93 -14.53 14.53
CA GLY A 78 21.46 -15.78 13.98
C GLY A 78 22.97 -15.72 13.73
N VAL A 79 23.44 -14.65 13.08
CA VAL A 79 24.88 -14.43 12.85
C VAL A 79 25.65 -14.34 14.17
N ALA A 80 25.16 -13.55 15.13
CA ALA A 80 25.78 -13.45 16.45
C ALA A 80 25.81 -14.80 17.17
N GLY A 81 24.73 -15.59 17.10
CA GLY A 81 24.66 -16.93 17.66
C GLY A 81 25.70 -17.89 17.07
N VAL A 82 25.88 -17.87 15.74
CA VAL A 82 26.92 -18.65 15.05
C VAL A 82 28.32 -18.24 15.52
N VAL A 83 28.59 -16.93 15.56
CA VAL A 83 29.88 -16.39 16.01
C VAL A 83 30.18 -16.80 17.46
N ILE A 84 29.21 -16.67 18.37
CA ILE A 84 29.34 -17.07 19.78
C ILE A 84 29.62 -18.58 19.89
N THR A 85 28.93 -19.41 19.11
CA THR A 85 29.06 -20.88 19.13
C THR A 85 30.46 -21.34 18.73
N ILE A 86 31.09 -20.65 17.77
CA ILE A 86 32.40 -21.00 17.21
C ILE A 86 33.53 -20.45 18.10
N ILE A 87 33.45 -19.17 18.49
CA ILE A 87 34.57 -18.47 19.13
C ILE A 87 34.61 -18.72 20.64
N TRP A 88 33.45 -18.80 21.32
CA TRP A 88 33.40 -18.87 22.78
C TRP A 88 32.82 -20.20 23.27
N SER A 89 33.71 -21.15 23.59
CA SER A 89 33.34 -22.48 24.07
C SER A 89 32.48 -22.46 25.34
N SER A 90 32.75 -21.53 26.27
CA SER A 90 31.98 -21.38 27.52
C SER A 90 30.54 -20.91 27.29
N ASN A 91 30.27 -20.19 26.19
CA ASN A 91 28.96 -19.63 25.87
C ASN A 91 28.26 -20.37 24.72
N ARG A 92 28.73 -21.57 24.37
CA ARG A 92 28.20 -22.34 23.23
C ARG A 92 26.69 -22.59 23.34
N ALA A 93 26.19 -22.88 24.55
CA ALA A 93 24.76 -23.10 24.77
C ALA A 93 23.91 -21.86 24.42
N LEU A 94 24.38 -20.66 24.79
CA LEU A 94 23.74 -19.39 24.44
C LEU A 94 23.76 -19.16 22.93
N GLY A 95 24.90 -19.42 22.28
CA GLY A 95 25.03 -19.30 20.82
C GLY A 95 24.04 -20.20 20.08
N ILE A 96 23.92 -21.47 20.50
CA ILE A 96 22.95 -22.41 19.94
C ILE A 96 21.51 -21.91 20.15
N ALA A 97 21.18 -21.44 21.36
CA ALA A 97 19.85 -20.90 21.66
C ALA A 97 19.48 -19.70 20.77
N LEU A 98 20.43 -18.80 20.50
CA LEU A 98 20.23 -17.67 19.58
C LEU A 98 19.98 -18.12 18.15
N VAL A 99 20.73 -19.10 17.65
CA VAL A 99 20.54 -19.66 16.31
C VAL A 99 19.16 -20.30 16.19
N VAL A 100 18.80 -21.19 17.12
CA VAL A 100 17.50 -21.87 17.11
C VAL A 100 16.35 -20.87 17.23
N GLY A 101 16.45 -19.91 18.14
CA GLY A 101 15.46 -18.84 18.29
C GLY A 101 15.32 -18.01 17.01
N SER A 102 16.43 -17.67 16.34
CA SER A 102 16.40 -16.93 15.09
C SER A 102 15.69 -17.68 13.96
N LEU A 103 15.95 -18.99 13.83
CA LEU A 103 15.31 -19.85 12.83
C LEU A 103 13.81 -19.99 13.09
N PHE A 104 13.43 -20.20 14.34
CA PHE A 104 12.02 -20.34 14.72
C PHE A 104 11.24 -19.04 14.52
N GLY A 105 11.82 -17.91 14.93
CA GLY A 105 11.22 -16.60 14.71
C GLY A 105 11.07 -16.27 13.22
N PHE A 106 12.09 -16.56 12.42
CA PHE A 106 12.03 -16.39 10.96
C PHE A 106 10.97 -17.29 10.31
N GLY A 107 10.89 -18.56 10.71
CA GLY A 107 9.88 -19.50 10.23
C GLY A 107 8.45 -19.07 10.57
N SER A 108 8.22 -18.59 11.80
CA SER A 108 6.93 -18.04 12.23
C SER A 108 6.53 -16.82 11.39
N PHE A 109 7.47 -15.91 11.14
CA PHE A 109 7.21 -14.74 10.31
C PHE A 109 6.87 -15.13 8.86
N LEU A 110 7.62 -16.06 8.26
CA LEU A 110 7.33 -16.55 6.91
C LEU A 110 5.94 -17.18 6.83
N SER A 111 5.56 -17.98 7.83
CA SER A 111 4.23 -18.58 7.93
C SER A 111 3.12 -17.52 7.97
N GLN A 112 3.30 -16.44 8.75
CA GLN A 112 2.35 -15.34 8.82
C GLN A 112 2.23 -14.58 7.49
N VAL A 113 3.36 -14.28 6.85
CA VAL A 113 3.38 -13.59 5.54
C VAL A 113 2.68 -14.45 4.49
N TRP A 114 2.95 -15.75 4.47
CA TRP A 114 2.30 -16.69 3.57
C TRP A 114 0.80 -16.79 3.84
N GLY A 115 0.40 -16.88 5.11
CA GLY A 115 -1.01 -16.89 5.51
C GLY A 115 -1.75 -15.62 5.06
N GLN A 116 -1.12 -14.45 5.17
CA GLN A 116 -1.67 -13.20 4.65
C GLN A 116 -1.74 -13.18 3.12
N ALA A 117 -0.75 -13.74 2.42
CA ALA A 117 -0.76 -13.83 0.97
C ALA A 117 -1.92 -14.71 0.48
N ILE A 118 -2.08 -15.90 1.05
CA ILE A 118 -3.21 -16.80 0.75
C ILE A 118 -4.53 -16.15 1.13
N GLY A 119 -4.61 -15.46 2.29
CA GLY A 119 -5.81 -14.75 2.71
C GLY A 119 -6.24 -13.72 1.68
N ARG A 120 -5.31 -12.87 1.22
CA ARG A 120 -5.57 -11.91 0.15
C ARG A 120 -5.99 -12.58 -1.14
N GLU A 121 -5.31 -13.65 -1.55
CA GLU A 121 -5.65 -14.38 -2.77
C GLU A 121 -7.07 -14.97 -2.70
N LYS A 122 -7.45 -15.56 -1.56
CA LYS A 122 -8.81 -16.03 -1.32
C LYS A 122 -9.82 -14.89 -1.35
N ASP A 123 -9.51 -13.74 -0.75
CA ASP A 123 -10.38 -12.57 -0.80
C ASP A 123 -10.54 -12.04 -2.23
N TYR A 124 -9.45 -12.03 -3.01
CA TYR A 124 -9.49 -11.65 -4.42
C TYR A 124 -10.31 -12.64 -5.25
N LEU A 125 -10.10 -13.94 -5.06
CA LEU A 125 -10.87 -14.98 -5.75
C LEU A 125 -12.35 -14.94 -5.34
N ALA A 126 -12.65 -14.72 -4.06
CA ALA A 126 -14.01 -14.53 -3.57
C ALA A 126 -14.66 -13.30 -4.20
N LYS A 127 -13.92 -12.19 -4.37
CA LYS A 127 -14.40 -11.01 -5.09
C LYS A 127 -14.57 -11.25 -6.59
N ILE A 128 -13.71 -12.06 -7.20
CA ILE A 128 -13.82 -12.40 -8.61
C ILE A 128 -15.01 -13.31 -8.87
N TRP A 129 -15.28 -14.25 -7.98
CA TRP A 129 -16.41 -15.17 -8.09
C TRP A 129 -17.72 -14.61 -7.53
N ALA A 130 -17.67 -13.58 -6.68
CA ALA A 130 -18.81 -12.75 -6.36
C ALA A 130 -18.98 -11.69 -7.46
N ASP A 131 -19.57 -12.12 -8.58
CA ASP A 131 -19.74 -11.36 -9.84
C ASP A 131 -20.20 -9.89 -9.67
N ASP A 132 -20.90 -9.55 -8.59
CA ASP A 132 -21.48 -8.21 -8.36
C ASP A 132 -20.42 -7.09 -8.19
N GLU A 133 -19.33 -7.30 -7.43
CA GLU A 133 -18.31 -6.25 -7.23
C GLU A 133 -17.43 -6.04 -8.47
N ILE A 134 -17.18 -7.11 -9.23
CA ILE A 134 -16.45 -7.02 -10.50
C ILE A 134 -17.28 -6.31 -11.55
N GLU A 135 -18.57 -6.59 -11.63
CA GLU A 135 -19.45 -5.89 -12.56
C GLU A 135 -19.51 -4.39 -12.20
N GLU A 136 -19.60 -4.04 -10.90
CA GLU A 136 -19.57 -2.64 -10.46
C GLU A 136 -18.22 -1.95 -10.76
N MET A 137 -17.09 -2.62 -10.52
CA MET A 137 -15.76 -2.12 -10.87
C MET A 137 -15.56 -1.99 -12.37
N ARG A 138 -16.07 -2.94 -13.17
CA ARG A 138 -16.00 -2.95 -14.63
C ARG A 138 -16.82 -1.79 -15.22
N VAL A 139 -18.01 -1.54 -14.68
CA VAL A 139 -18.86 -0.39 -15.02
C VAL A 139 -18.14 0.93 -14.69
N LYS A 140 -17.54 1.05 -13.49
CA LYS A 140 -16.76 2.23 -13.09
C LYS A 140 -15.55 2.46 -14.00
N TRP A 141 -14.80 1.41 -14.35
CA TRP A 141 -13.65 1.51 -15.27
C TRP A 141 -14.03 1.83 -16.70
N LYS A 142 -15.18 1.34 -17.17
CA LYS A 142 -15.72 1.67 -18.49
C LYS A 142 -16.10 3.15 -18.56
N ARG A 143 -16.75 3.69 -17.50
CA ARG A 143 -17.05 5.12 -17.37
C ARG A 143 -15.78 5.98 -17.37
N VAL A 144 -14.75 5.60 -16.62
CA VAL A 144 -13.49 6.36 -16.61
C VAL A 144 -12.86 6.41 -18.01
N ARG A 145 -12.88 5.29 -18.76
CA ARG A 145 -12.39 5.26 -20.14
C ARG A 145 -13.23 6.09 -21.10
N GLU A 146 -14.56 6.09 -20.96
CA GLU A 146 -15.45 6.96 -21.73
C GLU A 146 -15.16 8.44 -21.46
N ILE A 147 -14.97 8.80 -20.19
CA ILE A 147 -14.63 10.16 -19.79
C ILE A 147 -13.27 10.57 -20.38
N GLU A 148 -12.26 9.71 -20.33
CA GLU A 148 -10.95 9.97 -20.93
C GLU A 148 -10.98 10.04 -22.47
N ALA A 149 -11.87 9.28 -23.11
CA ALA A 149 -12.06 9.35 -24.56
C ALA A 149 -12.73 10.67 -24.96
N ARG A 150 -13.82 11.07 -24.28
CA ARG A 150 -14.50 12.34 -24.51
C ARG A 150 -13.60 13.55 -24.26
N LEU A 151 -12.81 13.52 -23.17
CA LEU A 151 -11.81 14.55 -22.90
C LEU A 151 -10.78 14.66 -24.03
N ARG A 152 -10.41 13.55 -24.67
CA ARG A 152 -9.47 13.52 -25.81
C ARG A 152 -10.07 14.01 -27.13
N GLU A 153 -11.39 13.98 -27.28
CA GLU A 153 -12.08 14.52 -28.46
C GLU A 153 -12.31 16.03 -28.34
N ILE A 154 -12.40 16.53 -27.10
CA ILE A 154 -12.63 17.95 -26.80
C ILE A 154 -11.32 18.77 -26.81
N VAL A 155 -10.20 18.14 -26.41
CA VAL A 155 -8.83 18.71 -26.28
C VAL A 155 -8.06 18.54 -27.57
#